data_AF-A0AAP0EUV5-F1
#
_entry.id   AF-A0AAP0EUV5-F1
#
_cell.length_a   1.000
_cell.length_b   1.000
_cell.length_c   1.000
_cell.angle_alpha   90.00
_cell.angle_beta   90.00
_cell.angle_gamma   90.00
#
_symmetry.space_group_name_H-M   'P 1'
#
loop_
_entity.id
_entity.type
_entity.pdbx_description
1 polymer ?
#
loop_
_entity_poly.entity_id
_entity_poly.type
_entity_poly.pdbx_seq_one_letter_code
_entity_poly.pdbx_strand_id
1 'polypeptide(L)'
;MITEGYYWKSVPDHQKEIYWERWKPYLRWDPSIDEAIVRATYNAKACVRYDALMHELRALGVRPDFVTNEAWNRYQVSADFKAKSKKASHNRKSEKGGPGIGPSKHTAGTQSFRTYEDILDKDEDDEVTPNDVFFHVHTKDHDGVTFIDSRSARFHAELVRRRDKHTQATPNQLIDAEQLY
;
A
#
# COMPACT_ATOMS: atom_id res chain seq x y z
N MET A 1 -16.48 26.36 -19.26
CA MET A 1 -16.03 25.00 -19.63
C MET A 1 -14.61 24.82 -19.15
N ILE A 2 -14.26 23.64 -18.65
CA ILE A 2 -12.94 23.38 -18.06
C ILE A 2 -11.93 23.07 -19.17
N THR A 3 -10.89 23.90 -19.28
CA THR A 3 -9.81 23.78 -20.28
C THR A 3 -8.59 23.01 -19.80
N GLU A 4 -8.34 22.95 -18.47
CA GLU A 4 -7.17 22.27 -17.89
C GLU A 4 -7.48 21.38 -16.67
N GLY A 5 -8.74 21.31 -16.22
CA GLY A 5 -9.16 20.64 -14.98
C GLY A 5 -9.22 19.12 -15.06
N TYR A 6 -8.14 18.50 -15.50
CA TYR A 6 -7.88 17.09 -15.24
C TYR A 6 -7.82 16.84 -13.71
N TYR A 7 -7.08 17.66 -12.96
CA TYR A 7 -6.98 17.55 -11.51
C TYR A 7 -7.75 18.67 -10.83
N TRP A 8 -8.21 18.46 -9.59
CA TRP A 8 -8.85 19.55 -8.84
C TRP A 8 -7.98 20.81 -8.75
N LYS A 9 -6.65 20.63 -8.62
CA LYS A 9 -5.68 21.73 -8.61
C LYS A 9 -5.65 22.54 -9.90
N SER A 10 -5.90 21.91 -11.05
CA SER A 10 -5.91 22.55 -12.36
C SER A 10 -7.30 23.02 -12.79
N VAL A 11 -8.33 22.80 -11.97
CA VAL A 11 -9.64 23.45 -12.15
C VAL A 11 -9.44 24.95 -11.87
N PRO A 12 -9.87 25.85 -12.78
CA PRO A 12 -9.81 27.29 -12.53
C PRO A 12 -10.62 27.71 -11.31
N ASP A 13 -10.16 28.73 -10.59
CA ASP A 13 -10.79 29.13 -9.33
C ASP A 13 -12.24 29.60 -9.50
N HIS A 14 -12.58 30.28 -10.60
CA HIS A 14 -13.96 30.64 -10.91
C HIS A 14 -14.89 29.40 -11.01
N GLN A 15 -14.37 28.27 -11.48
CA GLN A 15 -15.13 27.03 -11.60
C GLN A 15 -15.25 26.34 -10.24
N LYS A 16 -14.21 26.41 -9.39
CA LYS A 16 -14.28 25.95 -7.99
C LYS A 16 -15.31 26.76 -7.20
N GLU A 17 -15.39 28.07 -7.45
CA GLU A 17 -16.42 28.95 -6.86
C GLU A 17 -17.82 28.51 -7.25
N ILE A 18 -18.07 28.23 -8.54
CA ILE A 18 -19.36 27.73 -9.00
C ILE A 18 -19.74 26.42 -8.28
N TYR A 19 -18.78 25.52 -8.08
CA TYR A 19 -19.03 24.28 -7.34
C TYR A 19 -19.33 24.53 -5.87
N TRP A 20 -18.57 25.43 -5.23
CA TRP A 20 -18.80 25.85 -3.85
C TRP A 20 -20.20 26.45 -3.67
N GLU A 21 -20.57 27.44 -4.48
CA GLU A 21 -21.88 28.11 -4.41
C GLU A 21 -23.04 27.14 -4.69
N ARG A 22 -22.84 26.17 -5.58
CA ARG A 22 -23.85 25.12 -5.83
C ARG A 22 -23.99 24.15 -4.67
N TRP A 23 -22.90 23.86 -3.97
CA TRP A 23 -22.89 22.91 -2.86
C TRP A 23 -23.33 23.54 -1.53
N LYS A 24 -22.98 24.81 -1.30
CA LYS A 24 -23.21 25.58 -0.07
C LYS A 24 -24.64 25.45 0.50
N PRO A 25 -25.72 25.52 -0.30
CA PRO A 25 -27.09 25.41 0.22
C PRO A 25 -27.44 24.04 0.84
N TYR A 26 -26.70 22.98 0.50
CA TYR A 26 -26.95 21.63 1.01
C TYR A 26 -26.35 21.39 2.39
N LEU A 27 -25.45 22.27 2.85
CA LEU A 27 -24.83 22.17 4.16
C LEU A 27 -25.45 23.18 5.11
N ARG A 28 -25.89 22.70 6.28
CA ARG A 28 -26.13 23.56 7.44
C ARG A 28 -24.93 23.42 8.36
N TRP A 29 -24.30 24.54 8.72
CA TRP A 29 -23.22 24.57 9.69
C TRP A 29 -23.49 25.62 10.77
N ASP A 30 -22.81 25.47 11.90
CA ASP A 30 -22.92 26.37 13.03
C ASP A 30 -22.44 27.78 12.64
N PRO A 31 -23.24 28.84 12.82
CA PRO A 31 -22.86 30.22 12.49
C PRO A 31 -21.58 30.72 13.19
N SER A 32 -21.15 30.08 14.29
CA SER A 32 -19.90 30.39 14.98
C SER A 32 -18.65 29.88 14.25
N ILE A 33 -18.80 28.95 13.30
CA ILE A 33 -17.70 28.43 12.49
C ILE A 33 -17.48 29.38 11.30
N ASP A 34 -16.25 29.86 11.18
CA ASP A 34 -15.82 30.70 10.06
C ASP A 34 -16.03 29.96 8.72
N GLU A 35 -16.70 30.63 7.78
CA GLU A 35 -16.91 30.13 6.42
C GLU A 35 -15.58 29.78 5.73
N ALA A 36 -14.48 30.48 6.04
CA ALA A 36 -13.16 30.16 5.51
C ALA A 36 -12.70 28.74 5.89
N ILE A 37 -13.00 28.29 7.12
CA ILE A 37 -12.67 26.93 7.59
C ILE A 37 -13.55 25.90 6.89
N VAL A 38 -14.84 26.20 6.72
CA VAL A 38 -15.78 25.32 6.00
C VAL A 38 -15.35 25.17 4.55
N ARG A 39 -14.99 26.29 3.90
CA ARG A 39 -14.52 26.33 2.52
C ARG A 39 -13.18 25.60 2.34
N ALA A 40 -12.24 25.74 3.26
CA ALA A 40 -10.99 24.98 3.25
C ALA A 40 -11.25 23.46 3.35
N THR A 41 -12.13 23.06 4.26
CA THR A 41 -12.53 21.66 4.44
C THR A 41 -13.23 21.10 3.21
N TYR A 42 -14.15 21.88 2.63
CA TYR A 42 -14.81 21.54 1.37
C TYR A 42 -13.79 21.35 0.25
N ASN A 43 -12.84 22.26 0.08
CA ASN A 43 -11.83 22.15 -0.97
C ASN A 43 -10.98 20.88 -0.83
N ALA A 44 -10.61 20.50 0.40
CA ALA A 44 -9.90 19.25 0.64
C ALA A 44 -10.74 18.02 0.24
N LYS A 45 -12.03 18.00 0.59
CA LYS A 45 -12.95 16.92 0.20
C LYS A 45 -13.26 16.91 -1.29
N ALA A 46 -13.48 18.08 -1.89
CA ALA A 46 -13.72 18.27 -3.30
C ALA A 46 -12.52 17.79 -4.12
N CYS A 47 -11.29 18.05 -3.67
CA CYS A 47 -10.08 17.51 -4.31
C CYS A 47 -10.13 15.98 -4.45
N VAL A 48 -10.37 15.28 -3.33
CA VAL A 48 -10.42 13.82 -3.30
C VAL A 48 -11.58 13.29 -4.15
N ARG A 49 -12.77 13.89 -4.04
CA ARG A 49 -13.97 13.47 -4.77
C ARG A 49 -13.84 13.72 -6.27
N TYR A 50 -13.26 14.85 -6.66
CA TYR A 50 -13.03 15.19 -8.06
C TYR A 50 -12.03 14.23 -8.70
N ASP A 51 -10.92 13.95 -8.03
CA ASP A 51 -9.91 13.01 -8.54
C ASP A 51 -10.50 11.58 -8.69
N ALA A 52 -11.34 11.15 -7.75
CA ALA A 52 -12.06 9.88 -7.84
C ALA A 52 -13.05 9.84 -9.02
N LEU A 53 -13.88 10.88 -9.17
CA LEU A 53 -14.83 11.01 -10.29
C LEU A 53 -14.10 10.96 -11.64
N MET A 54 -13.03 11.75 -11.79
CA MET A 54 -12.25 11.79 -13.02
C MET A 54 -11.59 10.44 -13.32
N HIS A 55 -11.15 9.72 -12.28
CA HIS A 55 -10.64 8.36 -12.42
C HIS A 55 -11.70 7.38 -12.94
N GLU A 56 -12.91 7.40 -12.39
CA GLU A 56 -14.03 6.54 -12.82
C GLU A 56 -14.47 6.84 -14.25
N LEU A 57 -14.67 8.11 -14.57
CA LEU A 57 -15.05 8.55 -15.92
C LEU A 57 -14.01 8.11 -16.97
N ARG A 58 -12.73 8.15 -16.62
CA ARG A 58 -11.65 7.64 -17.46
C ARG A 58 -11.70 6.12 -17.61
N ALA A 59 -11.96 5.38 -16.54
CA ALA A 59 -12.08 3.92 -16.60
C ALA A 59 -13.24 3.50 -17.51
N LEU A 60 -14.33 4.27 -17.51
CA LEU A 60 -15.48 4.08 -18.39
C LEU A 60 -15.28 4.64 -19.82
N GLY A 61 -14.24 5.46 -20.03
CA GLY A 61 -14.01 6.14 -21.30
C GLY A 61 -15.02 7.25 -21.61
N VAL A 62 -15.79 7.71 -20.62
CA VAL A 62 -16.84 8.72 -20.79
C VAL A 62 -16.28 10.10 -20.48
N ARG A 63 -16.29 11.00 -21.47
CA ARG A 63 -15.95 12.41 -21.27
C ARG A 63 -17.15 13.12 -20.64
N PRO A 64 -17.00 13.77 -19.47
CA PRO A 64 -18.06 14.61 -18.93
C PRO A 64 -18.25 15.90 -19.74
N ASP A 65 -19.49 16.36 -19.85
CA ASP A 65 -19.86 17.54 -20.66
C ASP A 65 -19.14 18.83 -20.26
N PHE A 66 -18.84 18.98 -18.97
CA PHE A 66 -18.16 20.17 -18.44
C PHE A 66 -16.66 20.25 -18.78
N VAL A 67 -16.06 19.16 -19.30
CA VAL A 67 -14.64 19.07 -19.70
C VAL A 67 -14.54 19.16 -21.22
N THR A 68 -13.72 20.05 -21.77
CA THR A 68 -13.58 20.17 -23.23
C THR A 68 -12.91 18.92 -23.83
N ASN A 69 -13.16 18.64 -25.12
CA ASN A 69 -12.47 17.55 -25.84
C ASN A 69 -10.94 17.70 -25.77
N GLU A 70 -10.46 18.93 -25.85
CA GLU A 70 -9.02 19.24 -25.78
C GLU A 70 -8.43 18.87 -24.42
N ALA A 71 -9.10 19.26 -23.32
CA ALA A 71 -8.71 18.91 -21.96
C ALA A 71 -8.77 17.38 -21.74
N TRP A 72 -9.82 16.73 -22.26
CA TRP A 72 -10.00 15.28 -22.18
C TRP A 72 -8.91 14.50 -22.93
N ASN A 73 -8.50 15.00 -24.11
CA ASN A 73 -7.45 14.38 -24.91
C ASN A 73 -6.07 14.54 -24.25
N ARG A 74 -5.75 15.73 -23.70
CA ARG A 74 -4.55 15.93 -22.89
C ARG A 74 -4.49 15.02 -21.66
N TYR A 75 -5.65 14.71 -21.11
CA TYR A 75 -5.80 13.84 -19.96
C TYR A 75 -5.56 12.34 -20.30
N GLN A 76 -5.60 11.95 -21.57
CA GLN A 76 -5.33 10.57 -21.95
C GLN A 76 -3.90 10.16 -21.57
N VAL A 77 -3.79 9.10 -20.78
CA VAL A 77 -2.50 8.52 -20.40
C VAL A 77 -1.80 8.02 -21.66
N SER A 78 -0.60 8.54 -21.94
CA SER A 78 0.17 8.17 -23.14
C SER A 78 0.41 6.67 -23.21
N ALA A 79 0.49 6.14 -24.44
CA ALA A 79 0.83 4.74 -24.67
C ALA A 79 2.15 4.36 -23.99
N ASP A 80 3.14 5.27 -24.01
CA ASP A 80 4.43 5.11 -23.35
C ASP A 80 4.32 4.95 -21.84
N PHE A 81 3.47 5.76 -21.19
CA PHE A 81 3.22 5.61 -19.76
C PHE A 81 2.60 4.26 -19.44
N LYS A 82 1.60 3.83 -20.23
CA LYS A 82 0.97 2.51 -20.04
C LYS A 82 1.98 1.38 -20.23
N ALA A 83 2.83 1.47 -21.25
CA ALA A 83 3.90 0.50 -21.52
C ALA A 83 4.93 0.47 -20.38
N LYS A 84 5.39 1.64 -19.91
CA LYS A 84 6.33 1.75 -18.78
C LYS A 84 5.72 1.20 -17.49
N SER A 85 4.45 1.49 -17.21
CA SER A 85 3.72 0.97 -16.05
C SER A 85 3.60 -0.56 -16.12
N LYS A 86 3.21 -1.11 -17.28
CA LYS A 86 3.13 -2.56 -17.51
C LYS A 86 4.50 -3.23 -17.32
N LYS A 87 5.57 -2.66 -17.87
CA LYS A 87 6.94 -3.14 -17.70
C LYS A 87 7.38 -3.08 -16.24
N ALA A 88 7.12 -1.99 -15.53
CA ALA A 88 7.43 -1.87 -14.11
C ALA A 88 6.67 -2.90 -13.26
N SER A 89 5.38 -3.11 -13.56
CA SER A 89 4.59 -4.15 -12.90
C SER A 89 5.13 -5.55 -13.19
N HIS A 90 5.55 -5.83 -14.42
CA HIS A 90 6.16 -7.10 -14.77
C HIS A 90 7.49 -7.29 -14.03
N ASN A 91 8.36 -6.28 -14.03
CA ASN A 91 9.66 -6.30 -13.35
C ASN A 91 9.55 -6.47 -11.82
N ARG A 92 8.46 -6.02 -11.19
CA ARG A 92 8.19 -6.28 -9.76
C ARG A 92 7.78 -7.72 -9.49
N LYS A 93 7.20 -8.39 -10.49
CA LYS A 93 6.70 -9.78 -10.40
C LYS A 93 7.70 -10.80 -10.95
N SER A 94 8.78 -10.35 -11.60
CA SER A 94 9.81 -11.21 -12.19
C SER A 94 10.88 -11.63 -11.19
N GLU A 95 11.49 -12.78 -11.43
CA GLU A 95 12.61 -13.31 -10.65
C GLU A 95 13.93 -12.63 -11.04
N LYS A 96 14.29 -11.53 -10.36
CA LYS A 96 15.51 -10.76 -10.69
C LYS A 96 16.82 -11.47 -10.36
N GLY A 97 16.79 -12.47 -9.47
CA GLY A 97 17.98 -13.22 -9.04
C GLY A 97 18.34 -14.41 -9.94
N GLY A 98 17.56 -14.66 -11.00
CA GLY A 98 17.68 -15.86 -11.84
C GLY A 98 16.53 -16.85 -11.62
N PRO A 99 16.41 -17.87 -12.50
CA PRO A 99 15.34 -18.86 -12.44
C PRO A 99 15.29 -19.58 -11.09
N GLY A 100 14.09 -19.69 -10.52
CA GLY A 100 13.84 -20.41 -9.26
C GLY A 100 14.22 -19.64 -8.00
N ILE A 101 14.68 -18.39 -8.11
CA ILE A 101 14.89 -17.51 -6.94
C ILE A 101 13.57 -16.97 -6.40
N GLY A 102 12.53 -16.85 -7.25
CA GLY A 102 11.27 -16.22 -6.88
C GLY A 102 11.31 -14.69 -6.87
N PRO A 103 10.17 -14.01 -7.08
CA PRO A 103 10.06 -12.58 -6.82
C PRO A 103 10.12 -12.31 -5.32
N SER A 104 10.81 -11.26 -4.91
CA SER A 104 10.76 -10.80 -3.51
C SER A 104 9.38 -10.19 -3.25
N LYS A 105 8.54 -10.85 -2.44
CA LYS A 105 7.24 -10.33 -2.00
C LYS A 105 7.20 -10.34 -0.48
N HIS A 106 6.49 -9.38 0.09
CA HIS A 106 6.09 -9.37 1.50
C HIS A 106 4.72 -8.68 1.60
N THR A 107 3.94 -9.03 2.61
CA THR A 107 2.62 -8.45 2.91
C THR A 107 2.70 -7.27 3.89
N ALA A 108 3.89 -6.94 4.40
CA ALA A 108 4.12 -5.86 5.36
C ALA A 108 3.70 -4.44 4.88
N GLY A 109 3.43 -4.27 3.59
CA GLY A 109 3.05 -2.97 3.02
C GLY A 109 4.11 -1.90 3.27
N THR A 110 3.71 -0.73 3.77
CA THR A 110 4.62 0.37 4.16
C THR A 110 5.13 0.29 5.59
N GLN A 111 4.69 -0.69 6.37
CA GLN A 111 5.10 -0.84 7.77
C GLN A 111 6.47 -1.50 7.89
N SER A 112 7.17 -1.19 8.98
CA SER A 112 8.50 -1.76 9.25
C SER A 112 8.37 -3.10 10.00
N PHE A 113 9.40 -3.95 9.96
CA PHE A 113 9.41 -5.19 10.75
C PHE A 113 9.28 -4.91 12.26
N ARG A 114 9.88 -3.83 12.76
CA ARG A 114 9.72 -3.39 14.15
C ARG A 114 8.27 -3.05 14.52
N THR A 115 7.53 -2.47 13.57
CA THR A 115 6.10 -2.23 13.78
C THR A 115 5.33 -3.53 13.91
N TYR A 116 5.72 -4.57 13.16
CA TYR A 116 5.12 -5.89 13.30
C TYR A 116 5.56 -6.61 14.57
N GLU A 117 6.78 -6.41 15.06
CA GLU A 117 7.21 -6.87 16.38
C GLU A 117 6.28 -6.29 17.46
N ASP A 118 6.08 -4.96 17.48
CA ASP A 118 5.21 -4.29 18.45
C ASP A 118 3.72 -4.67 18.34
N ILE A 119 3.26 -5.13 17.16
CA ILE A 119 1.89 -5.60 16.95
C ILE A 119 1.75 -7.02 17.48
N LEU A 120 2.66 -7.92 17.09
CA LEU A 120 2.64 -9.32 17.52
C LEU A 120 2.86 -9.47 19.02
N ASP A 121 3.68 -8.62 19.63
CA ASP A 121 3.96 -8.63 21.08
C ASP A 121 2.73 -8.27 21.92
N LYS A 122 1.74 -7.62 21.32
CA LYS A 122 0.44 -7.34 21.96
C LYS A 122 -0.56 -8.48 21.78
N ASP A 123 -0.37 -9.30 20.77
CA ASP A 123 -1.28 -10.38 20.39
C ASP A 123 -0.83 -11.74 20.98
N GLU A 124 0.48 -11.92 21.21
CA GLU A 124 1.08 -13.12 21.80
C GLU A 124 1.64 -12.82 23.22
N ASP A 125 1.45 -13.76 24.16
CA ASP A 125 1.96 -13.67 25.55
C ASP A 125 3.46 -14.06 25.66
N ASP A 126 4.12 -14.37 24.54
CA ASP A 126 5.52 -14.81 24.46
C ASP A 126 6.39 -13.77 23.74
N GLU A 127 7.72 -13.82 23.99
CA GLU A 127 8.68 -12.94 23.31
C GLU A 127 8.67 -13.18 21.80
N VAL A 128 8.21 -12.18 21.04
CA VAL A 128 8.14 -12.24 19.57
C VAL A 128 9.52 -12.43 18.99
N THR A 129 9.70 -13.51 18.24
CA THR A 129 10.96 -13.78 17.58
C THR A 129 10.99 -13.17 16.17
N PRO A 130 12.19 -12.95 15.60
CA PRO A 130 12.31 -12.55 14.20
C PRO A 130 11.67 -13.54 13.21
N ASN A 131 11.51 -14.82 13.58
CA ASN A 131 10.82 -15.80 12.75
C ASN A 131 9.32 -15.54 12.70
N ASP A 132 8.71 -15.14 13.81
CA ASP A 132 7.26 -14.90 13.88
C ASP A 132 6.89 -13.71 12.99
N VAL A 133 7.67 -12.63 13.07
CA VAL A 133 7.57 -11.49 12.16
C VAL A 133 7.78 -11.92 10.70
N PHE A 134 8.79 -12.77 10.44
CA PHE A 134 9.06 -13.28 9.09
C PHE A 134 7.89 -14.08 8.52
N PHE A 135 7.29 -14.98 9.30
CA PHE A 135 6.11 -15.73 8.90
C PHE A 135 4.92 -14.83 8.68
N HIS A 136 4.66 -13.91 9.60
CA HIS A 136 3.55 -12.96 9.49
C HIS A 136 3.61 -12.19 8.17
N VAL A 137 4.78 -11.71 7.76
CA VAL A 137 4.92 -10.86 6.58
C VAL A 137 5.22 -11.59 5.26
N HIS A 138 5.49 -12.90 5.29
CA HIS A 138 5.77 -13.70 4.09
C HIS A 138 4.81 -14.87 3.86
N THR A 139 3.79 -15.03 4.72
CA THR A 139 2.72 -16.02 4.53
C THR A 139 1.41 -15.37 4.13
N LYS A 140 0.55 -16.17 3.49
CA LYS A 140 -0.74 -15.72 2.98
C LYS A 140 -1.69 -15.52 4.16
N ASP A 141 -2.35 -14.36 4.21
CA ASP A 141 -3.33 -14.03 5.25
C ASP A 141 -2.79 -14.24 6.69
N HIS A 142 -1.46 -14.12 6.85
CA HIS A 142 -0.75 -14.36 8.10
C HIS A 142 -0.93 -15.79 8.67
N ASP A 143 -1.19 -16.79 7.82
CA ASP A 143 -1.47 -18.17 8.24
C ASP A 143 -0.26 -18.92 8.82
N GLY A 144 0.95 -18.36 8.69
CA GLY A 144 2.20 -18.96 9.18
C GLY A 144 2.66 -20.21 8.40
N VAL A 145 1.94 -20.62 7.35
CA VAL A 145 2.17 -21.88 6.63
C VAL A 145 2.40 -21.65 5.14
N THR A 146 1.56 -20.86 4.49
CA THR A 146 1.53 -20.74 3.03
C THR A 146 2.35 -19.55 2.56
N PHE A 147 3.58 -19.78 2.13
CA PHE A 147 4.44 -18.71 1.61
C PHE A 147 3.89 -18.05 0.34
N ILE A 148 3.95 -16.71 0.29
CA ILE A 148 3.48 -15.90 -0.85
C ILE A 148 4.46 -15.85 -2.04
N ASP A 149 5.68 -16.33 -1.81
CA ASP A 149 6.73 -16.43 -2.81
C ASP A 149 7.71 -17.58 -2.50
N SER A 150 8.36 -18.09 -3.55
CA SER A 150 9.28 -19.23 -3.47
C SER A 150 10.61 -18.89 -2.79
N ARG A 151 11.01 -17.61 -2.76
CA ARG A 151 12.25 -17.18 -2.10
C ARG A 151 12.14 -17.37 -0.59
N SER A 152 11.03 -16.92 -0.02
CA SER A 152 10.71 -17.01 1.40
C SER A 152 10.59 -18.47 1.85
N ALA A 153 9.88 -19.30 1.07
CA ALA A 153 9.79 -20.73 1.33
C ALA A 153 11.16 -21.42 1.38
N ARG A 154 12.04 -21.10 0.42
CA ARG A 154 13.39 -21.67 0.37
C ARG A 154 14.27 -21.19 1.53
N PHE A 155 14.19 -19.92 1.89
CA PHE A 155 14.91 -19.37 3.03
C PHE A 155 14.51 -20.09 4.32
N HIS A 156 13.21 -20.27 4.54
CA HIS A 156 12.70 -21.01 5.69
C HIS A 156 13.18 -22.47 5.70
N ALA A 157 13.10 -23.17 4.58
CA ALA A 157 13.59 -24.55 4.47
C ALA A 157 15.10 -24.67 4.82
N GLU A 158 15.91 -23.72 4.40
CA GLU A 158 17.35 -23.70 4.73
C GLU A 158 17.60 -23.36 6.21
N LEU A 159 16.81 -22.45 6.81
CA LEU A 159 16.88 -22.19 8.25
C LEU A 159 16.56 -23.44 9.07
N VAL A 160 15.48 -24.14 8.74
CA VAL A 160 15.08 -25.40 9.40
C VAL A 160 16.19 -26.44 9.28
N ARG A 161 16.73 -26.64 8.07
CA ARG A 161 17.85 -27.55 7.83
C ARG A 161 19.08 -27.23 8.68
N ARG A 162 19.40 -25.94 8.86
CA ARG A 162 20.55 -25.53 9.70
C ARG A 162 20.30 -25.77 11.18
N ARG A 163 19.09 -25.45 11.66
CA ARG A 163 18.67 -25.73 13.02
C ARG A 163 18.78 -27.22 13.33
N ASP A 164 18.22 -28.07 12.47
CA ASP A 164 18.21 -29.52 12.68
C ASP A 164 19.63 -30.09 12.71
N LYS A 165 20.53 -29.62 11.84
CA LYS A 165 21.96 -29.97 11.89
C LYS A 165 22.63 -29.56 13.20
N HIS A 166 22.32 -28.37 13.71
CA HIS A 166 22.88 -27.89 14.97
C HIS A 166 22.38 -28.73 16.15
N THR A 167 21.09 -29.04 16.21
CA THR A 167 20.50 -29.90 17.24
C THR A 167 21.08 -31.32 17.20
N GLN A 168 21.36 -31.87 16.01
CA GLN A 168 22.01 -33.18 15.88
C GLN A 168 23.51 -33.17 16.25
N ALA A 169 24.20 -32.04 16.05
CA ALA A 169 25.62 -31.88 16.40
C ALA A 169 25.86 -31.59 17.88
N THR A 170 24.83 -31.24 18.64
CA THR A 170 24.91 -30.99 20.09
C THR A 170 23.82 -31.79 20.81
N PRO A 171 24.01 -33.10 21.05
CA PRO A 171 23.08 -33.88 21.84
C PRO A 171 23.18 -33.40 23.31
N ASN A 172 22.13 -32.72 23.77
CA ASN A 172 21.76 -32.43 25.16
C ASN A 172 22.88 -32.64 26.20
N GLN A 173 23.79 -31.65 26.36
CA GLN A 173 24.58 -31.58 27.59
C GLN A 173 23.65 -31.07 28.69
N LEU A 174 23.00 -32.01 29.38
CA LEU A 174 22.53 -31.77 30.74
C LEU A 174 23.77 -31.32 31.52
N ILE A 175 23.78 -30.05 31.89
CA ILE A 175 24.84 -29.45 32.70
C ILE A 175 24.72 -30.15 34.07
N ASP A 176 25.64 -31.05 34.36
CA ASP A 176 25.72 -31.69 35.66
C ASP A 176 26.14 -30.63 36.69
N ALA A 177 25.28 -30.40 37.69
CA ALA A 177 25.41 -29.33 38.66
C ALA A 177 26.55 -29.56 39.68
N GLU A 178 27.35 -30.62 39.53
CA GLU A 178 28.45 -30.96 40.42
C GLU A 178 29.83 -30.38 40.02
N GLN A 179 29.95 -29.61 38.93
CA GLN A 179 31.23 -28.97 38.55
C GLN A 179 31.45 -27.55 39.11
N LEU A 180 30.76 -27.17 40.19
CA LEU A 180 30.88 -25.85 40.83
C LEU A 180 31.30 -25.87 42.31
N TYR A 181 32.12 -26.84 42.72
CA TYR A 181 32.92 -26.77 43.94
C TYR A 181 34.37 -27.23 43.72
#